data_AF-A0A8I2YX78-F1
#
_entry.id   AF-A0A8I2YX78-F1
#
_cell.length_a   1.000
_cell.length_b   1.000
_cell.length_c   1.000
_cell.angle_alpha   90.00
_cell.angle_beta   90.00
_cell.angle_gamma   90.00
#
_symmetry.space_group_name_H-M   'P 1'
#
loop_
_entity.id
_entity.type
_entity.pdbx_description
1 polymer ?
#
loop_
_entity_poly.entity_id
_entity_poly.type
_entity_poly.pdbx_seq_one_letter_code
_entity_poly.pdbx_strand_id
1 'polypeptide(L)'
;MTPHFGAGAVQAIDDAFILGRLLAHPLTSLSRARAALSIYEETRFPFARSVASFSLSTGWMYTFLEPGYYDGTRDGPGDDLDDRGIGACERGGMEEIKEEMFRRWDVVDDSPSAPQLWHEVESKLQALFD
;
A
#
# COMPACT_ATOMS: atom_id res chain seq x y z
N MET A 1 -3.02 -9.40 -4.81
CA MET A 1 -2.10 -8.36 -5.34
C MET A 1 -0.84 -9.02 -5.87
N THR A 2 -0.07 -8.33 -6.72
CA THR A 2 1.29 -8.77 -7.13
C THR A 2 2.23 -8.81 -5.92
N PRO A 3 3.35 -9.55 -5.96
CA PRO A 3 4.22 -9.75 -4.79
C PRO A 3 5.28 -8.67 -4.60
N HIS A 4 5.35 -7.64 -5.45
CA HIS A 4 6.49 -6.70 -5.48
C HIS A 4 6.64 -5.84 -4.21
N PHE A 5 5.58 -5.71 -3.40
CA PHE A 5 5.62 -5.11 -2.06
C PHE A 5 5.75 -6.11 -0.91
N GLY A 6 5.64 -7.42 -1.16
CA GLY A 6 5.64 -8.43 -0.07
C GLY A 6 4.51 -8.30 0.97
N ALA A 7 3.58 -7.35 0.80
CA ALA A 7 2.62 -6.96 1.83
C ALA A 7 1.35 -7.83 1.90
N GLY A 8 1.13 -8.72 0.93
CA GLY A 8 -0.14 -9.45 0.79
C GLY A 8 -0.53 -10.27 2.02
N ALA A 9 0.43 -10.94 2.65
CA ALA A 9 0.17 -11.72 3.86
C ALA A 9 -0.17 -10.83 5.07
N VAL A 10 0.56 -9.71 5.23
CA VAL A 10 0.33 -8.76 6.34
C VAL A 10 -1.06 -8.12 6.20
N GLN A 11 -1.46 -7.72 4.99
CA GLN A 11 -2.80 -7.18 4.75
C GLN A 11 -3.90 -8.18 5.14
N ALA A 12 -3.73 -9.47 4.82
CA ALA A 12 -4.69 -10.50 5.19
C ALA A 12 -4.75 -10.73 6.72
N ILE A 13 -3.63 -10.61 7.42
CA ILE A 13 -3.57 -10.69 8.89
C ILE A 13 -4.33 -9.52 9.52
N ASP A 14 -4.11 -8.30 9.03
CA ASP A 14 -4.82 -7.10 9.51
C ASP A 14 -6.33 -7.20 9.25
N ASP A 15 -6.72 -7.66 8.06
CA ASP A 15 -8.12 -7.89 7.69
C ASP A 15 -8.78 -8.91 8.61
N ALA A 16 -8.09 -10.03 8.90
CA ALA A 16 -8.57 -11.05 9.81
C ALA A 16 -8.73 -10.52 11.25
N PHE A 17 -7.81 -9.66 11.71
CA PHE A 17 -7.89 -9.05 13.02
C PHE A 17 -9.12 -8.15 13.16
N ILE A 18 -9.33 -7.23 12.21
CA ILE A 18 -10.46 -6.28 12.25
C ILE A 18 -11.79 -7.04 12.08
N LEU A 19 -11.88 -7.90 11.06
CA LEU A 19 -13.11 -8.63 10.77
C LEU A 19 -13.48 -9.60 11.89
N GLY A 20 -12.51 -10.33 12.44
CA GLY A 20 -12.72 -11.25 13.55
C GLY A 20 -13.28 -10.54 14.77
N ARG A 21 -12.75 -9.35 15.12
CA ARG A 21 -13.27 -8.55 16.23
C ARG A 21 -14.65 -7.97 15.94
N LEU A 22 -14.91 -7.45 14.74
CA LEU A 22 -16.24 -6.97 14.35
C LEU A 22 -17.30 -8.06 14.49
N LEU A 23 -17.03 -9.27 14.00
CA LEU A 23 -17.97 -10.38 14.05
C LEU A 23 -18.18 -10.94 15.46
N ALA A 24 -17.17 -10.86 16.32
CA ALA A 24 -17.25 -11.30 17.72
C ALA A 24 -17.79 -10.22 18.67
N HIS A 25 -17.97 -8.98 18.21
CA HIS A 25 -18.39 -7.88 19.07
C HIS A 25 -19.84 -8.07 19.56
N PRO A 26 -20.17 -7.81 20.84
CA PRO A 26 -21.52 -8.02 21.38
C PRO A 26 -22.65 -7.26 20.67
N LEU A 27 -22.33 -6.12 20.05
CA LEU A 27 -23.30 -5.34 19.26
C LEU A 27 -23.58 -5.94 17.87
N THR A 28 -22.74 -6.86 17.40
CA THR A 28 -22.88 -7.51 16.10
C THR A 28 -23.76 -8.76 16.23
N SER A 29 -24.97 -8.67 15.68
CA SER A 29 -25.89 -9.78 15.54
C SER A 29 -26.13 -10.10 14.05
N LEU A 30 -26.82 -11.19 13.75
CA LEU A 30 -27.13 -11.56 12.36
C LEU A 30 -27.89 -10.45 11.60
N SER A 31 -28.83 -9.77 12.26
CA SER A 31 -29.56 -8.64 11.64
C SER A 31 -28.70 -7.40 11.41
N ARG A 32 -27.59 -7.27 12.14
CA ARG A 32 -26.62 -6.16 12.06
C ARG A 32 -25.37 -6.49 11.25
N ALA A 33 -25.19 -7.75 10.83
CA ALA A 33 -23.99 -8.22 10.15
C ALA A 33 -23.64 -7.40 8.91
N ARG A 34 -24.64 -7.02 8.10
CA ARG A 34 -24.42 -6.17 6.92
C ARG A 34 -23.77 -4.83 7.28
N ALA A 35 -24.27 -4.17 8.32
CA ALA A 35 -23.74 -2.88 8.77
C ALA A 35 -22.32 -3.01 9.34
N ALA A 36 -22.05 -4.06 10.13
CA ALA A 36 -20.69 -4.34 10.60
C ALA A 36 -19.71 -4.61 9.45
N LEU A 37 -20.13 -5.34 8.41
CA LEU A 37 -19.32 -5.58 7.21
C LEU A 37 -19.09 -4.31 6.39
N SER A 38 -20.04 -3.38 6.36
CA SER A 38 -19.84 -2.06 5.74
C SER A 38 -18.78 -1.24 6.47
N ILE A 39 -18.75 -1.27 7.81
CA ILE A 39 -17.67 -0.61 8.59
C ILE A 39 -16.30 -1.23 8.26
N TYR A 40 -16.22 -2.56 8.15
CA TYR A 40 -15.00 -3.23 7.69
C TYR A 40 -14.57 -2.75 6.30
N GLU A 41 -15.50 -2.74 5.33
CA GLU A 41 -15.22 -2.33 3.96
C GLU A 41 -14.71 -0.88 3.93
N GLU A 42 -15.41 0.05 4.58
CA GLU A 42 -15.04 1.47 4.61
C GLU A 42 -13.67 1.72 5.25
N THR A 43 -13.27 0.90 6.22
CA THR A 43 -12.02 1.09 6.97
C THR A 43 -10.82 0.40 6.33
N ARG A 44 -11.02 -0.76 5.69
CA ARG A 44 -9.93 -1.57 5.12
C ARG A 44 -9.77 -1.45 3.62
N PHE A 45 -10.87 -1.30 2.87
CA PHE A 45 -10.84 -1.32 1.40
C PHE A 45 -9.95 -0.21 0.78
N PRO A 46 -10.04 1.07 1.19
CA PRO A 46 -9.25 2.13 0.57
C PRO A 46 -7.74 1.87 0.68
N PHE A 47 -7.31 1.42 1.85
CA PHE A 47 -5.91 1.12 2.12
C PHE A 47 -5.45 -0.14 1.37
N ALA A 48 -6.17 -1.26 1.50
CA ALA A 48 -5.81 -2.51 0.82
C ALA A 48 -5.76 -2.35 -0.71
N ARG A 49 -6.68 -1.56 -1.28
CA ARG A 49 -6.67 -1.19 -2.71
C ARG A 49 -5.43 -0.39 -3.09
N SER A 50 -5.04 0.58 -2.27
CA SER A 50 -3.84 1.40 -2.50
C SER A 50 -2.58 0.54 -2.49
N VAL A 51 -2.42 -0.33 -1.49
CA VAL A 51 -1.29 -1.29 -1.41
C VAL A 51 -1.24 -2.19 -2.64
N ALA A 52 -2.38 -2.70 -3.09
CA ALA A 52 -2.44 -3.52 -4.29
C ALA A 52 -2.01 -2.76 -5.56
N SER A 53 -2.41 -1.48 -5.68
CA SER A 53 -2.00 -0.60 -6.78
C SER A 53 -0.51 -0.28 -6.74
N PHE A 54 0.03 0.05 -5.57
CA PHE A 54 1.46 0.30 -5.39
C PHE A 54 2.29 -0.93 -5.71
N SER A 55 1.86 -2.12 -5.25
CA SER A 55 2.55 -3.37 -5.58
C SER A 55 2.60 -3.64 -7.08
N LEU A 56 1.56 -3.30 -7.85
CA LEU A 56 1.62 -3.46 -9.31
C LEU A 56 2.63 -2.49 -9.93
N SER A 57 2.47 -1.21 -9.61
CA SER A 57 3.30 -0.15 -10.21
C SER A 57 4.77 -0.28 -9.82
N THR A 58 5.08 -0.70 -8.60
CA THR A 58 6.46 -0.99 -8.19
C THR A 58 7.08 -2.14 -9.00
N GLY A 59 6.29 -3.13 -9.41
CA GLY A 59 6.77 -4.16 -10.34
C GLY A 59 7.18 -3.60 -11.70
N TRP A 60 6.42 -2.62 -12.22
CA TRP A 60 6.77 -1.92 -13.45
C TRP A 60 8.00 -1.02 -13.27
N MET A 61 8.14 -0.36 -12.12
CA MET A 61 9.34 0.44 -11.84
C MET A 61 10.61 -0.42 -11.72
N TYR A 62 10.53 -1.62 -11.11
CA TYR A 62 11.66 -2.57 -11.08
C TYR A 62 12.12 -3.00 -12.47
N THR A 63 11.26 -2.86 -13.47
CA THR A 63 11.52 -3.26 -14.86
C THR A 63 11.67 -2.07 -15.80
N PHE A 64 11.66 -0.83 -15.28
CA PHE A 64 11.72 0.41 -16.06
C PHE A 64 10.59 0.53 -17.10
N LEU A 65 9.40 0.04 -16.76
CA LEU A 65 8.22 0.06 -17.62
C LEU A 65 7.07 0.91 -17.06
N GLU A 66 7.25 1.55 -15.90
CA GLU A 66 6.20 2.40 -15.34
C GLU A 66 6.05 3.68 -16.16
N PRO A 67 4.86 3.97 -16.72
CA PRO A 67 4.64 5.19 -17.47
C PRO A 67 4.91 6.44 -16.65
N GLY A 68 5.67 7.38 -17.22
CA GLY A 68 5.98 8.66 -16.57
C GLY A 68 7.18 8.62 -15.62
N TYR A 69 7.88 7.48 -15.53
CA TYR A 69 9.15 7.34 -14.83
C TYR A 69 10.26 6.92 -15.78
N TYR A 70 11.50 6.93 -15.29
CA TYR A 70 12.67 6.54 -16.05
C TYR A 70 12.53 5.14 -16.68
N ASP A 71 12.82 5.06 -17.98
CA ASP A 71 12.59 3.90 -18.85
C ASP A 71 13.88 3.13 -19.19
N GLY A 72 15.00 3.47 -18.52
CA GLY A 72 16.29 2.84 -18.77
C GLY A 72 17.05 3.42 -19.97
N THR A 73 16.61 4.54 -20.54
CA THR A 73 17.32 5.24 -21.61
C THR A 73 18.72 5.68 -21.16
N ARG A 74 19.74 5.30 -21.95
CA ARG A 74 21.10 5.80 -21.77
C ARG A 74 21.32 6.98 -22.70
N ASP A 75 22.00 8.01 -22.20
CA ASP A 75 22.55 9.04 -23.08
C ASP A 75 23.52 8.40 -24.09
N GLY A 76 23.60 8.97 -25.29
CA GLY A 76 24.59 8.56 -26.29
C GLY A 76 26.02 8.68 -25.76
N PRO A 77 27.02 8.07 -26.43
CA PRO A 77 28.40 8.05 -25.92
C PRO A 77 28.97 9.46 -25.74
N GLY A 78 29.28 9.88 -24.50
CA GLY A 78 29.90 11.17 -24.18
C GLY A 78 30.05 11.50 -22.68
N ASP A 79 31.30 11.76 -22.29
CA ASP A 79 31.94 12.52 -21.20
C ASP A 79 31.33 12.74 -19.78
N ASP A 80 30.05 12.47 -19.49
CA ASP A 80 29.47 12.59 -18.12
C ASP A 80 29.15 11.21 -17.50
N LEU A 81 30.08 10.28 -17.70
CA LEU A 81 30.08 9.02 -16.98
C LEU A 81 30.76 9.21 -15.63
N ASP A 82 30.14 8.70 -14.57
CA ASP A 82 30.83 8.59 -13.28
C ASP A 82 31.89 7.48 -13.31
N ASP A 83 32.62 7.29 -12.20
CA ASP A 83 33.66 6.26 -12.06
C ASP A 83 33.16 4.82 -12.30
N ARG A 84 31.84 4.61 -12.33
CA ARG A 84 31.18 3.31 -12.57
C ARG A 84 30.70 3.16 -14.02
N GLY A 85 30.85 4.18 -14.86
CA GLY A 85 30.36 4.18 -16.24
C GLY A 85 28.86 4.47 -16.37
N ILE A 86 28.25 5.09 -15.36
CA ILE A 86 26.81 5.41 -15.32
C ILE A 86 26.64 6.87 -15.73
N GLY A 87 25.75 7.16 -16.69
CA GLY A 87 25.50 8.52 -17.21
C GLY A 87 24.58 9.36 -16.31
N ALA A 88 24.58 10.68 -16.48
CA ALA A 88 23.76 11.58 -15.67
C ALA A 88 22.25 11.32 -15.79
N CYS A 89 21.74 11.04 -17.00
CA CYS A 89 20.34 10.66 -17.18
C CYS A 89 19.97 9.40 -16.38
N GLU A 90 20.82 8.37 -16.43
CA GLU A 90 20.60 7.13 -15.67
C GLU A 90 20.63 7.38 -14.16
N ARG A 91 21.57 8.19 -13.66
CA ARG A 91 21.63 8.54 -12.23
C ARG A 91 20.37 9.30 -11.78
N GLY A 92 19.93 10.30 -12.57
CA GLY A 92 18.74 11.10 -12.26
C GLY A 92 17.46 10.26 -12.29
N GLY A 93 17.28 9.46 -13.34
CA GLY A 93 16.12 8.60 -13.48
C GLY A 93 16.03 7.51 -12.40
N MET A 94 17.18 6.94 -12.01
CA MET A 94 17.22 6.01 -10.88
C MET A 94 16.93 6.69 -9.54
N GLU A 95 17.31 7.95 -9.37
CA GLU A 95 16.97 8.74 -8.18
C GLU A 95 15.45 8.99 -8.09
N GLU A 96 14.81 9.38 -9.20
CA GLU A 96 13.36 9.57 -9.26
C GLU A 96 12.59 8.28 -8.94
N ILE A 97 13.00 7.15 -9.53
CA ILE A 97 12.40 5.84 -9.23
C ILE A 97 12.58 5.50 -7.74
N LYS A 98 13.78 5.73 -7.19
CA LYS A 98 14.09 5.45 -5.79
C LYS A 98 13.19 6.27 -4.86
N GLU A 99 13.10 7.58 -5.08
CA GLU A 99 12.27 8.49 -4.28
C GLU A 99 10.80 8.06 -4.30
N GLU A 100 10.26 7.75 -5.48
CA GLU A 100 8.87 7.33 -5.61
C GLU A 100 8.61 5.96 -4.95
N MET A 101 9.55 5.02 -5.05
CA MET A 101 9.44 3.74 -4.34
C MET A 101 9.39 3.96 -2.83
N PHE A 102 10.29 4.77 -2.27
CA PHE A 102 10.30 5.08 -0.83
C PHE A 102 9.01 5.77 -0.42
N ARG A 103 8.56 6.78 -1.17
CA ARG A 103 7.31 7.49 -0.89
C ARG A 103 6.11 6.55 -0.77
N ARG A 104 6.08 5.45 -1.54
CA ARG A 104 5.00 4.44 -1.47
C ARG A 104 5.18 3.48 -0.29
N TRP A 105 6.41 3.17 0.09
CA TRP A 105 6.70 2.40 1.30
C TRP A 105 6.31 3.19 2.55
N ASP A 106 6.61 4.49 2.59
CA ASP A 106 6.24 5.37 3.70
C ASP A 106 4.73 5.36 3.94
N VAL A 107 3.90 5.30 2.89
CA VAL A 107 2.44 5.16 3.05
C VAL A 107 2.07 3.89 3.82
N VAL A 108 2.78 2.78 3.58
CA VAL A 108 2.51 1.51 4.28
C VAL A 108 3.03 1.57 5.72
N ASP A 109 4.22 2.12 5.93
CA ASP A 109 4.87 2.20 7.23
C ASP A 109 4.20 3.20 8.18
N ASP A 110 3.72 4.33 7.65
CA ASP A 110 3.02 5.37 8.42
C ASP A 110 1.54 5.03 8.68
N SER A 111 1.03 3.97 8.05
CA SER A 111 -0.36 3.55 8.24
C SER A 111 -0.58 2.96 9.63
N PRO A 112 -1.75 3.20 10.25
CA PRO A 112 -2.05 2.60 11.54
C PRO A 112 -2.10 1.07 11.42
N SER A 113 -1.43 0.40 12.36
CA SER A 113 -1.57 -1.04 12.52
C SER A 113 -3.02 -1.43 12.83
N ALA A 114 -3.40 -2.68 12.57
CA ALA A 114 -4.76 -3.15 12.86
C ALA A 114 -5.21 -2.91 14.32
N PRO A 115 -4.36 -3.08 15.37
CA PRO A 115 -4.72 -2.70 16.73
C PRO A 115 -4.99 -1.20 16.92
N GLN A 116 -4.25 -0.32 16.25
CA GLN A 116 -4.48 1.13 16.31
C GLN A 116 -5.78 1.51 15.58
N LEU A 117 -6.02 0.91 14.41
CA LEU A 117 -7.23 1.13 13.62
C LEU A 117 -8.50 0.62 14.33
N TRP A 118 -8.38 -0.42 15.16
CA TRP A 118 -9.52 -1.01 15.87
C TRP A 118 -10.30 -0.01 16.72
N HIS A 119 -9.64 0.96 17.37
CA HIS A 119 -10.32 1.95 18.20
C HIS A 119 -11.33 2.80 17.40
N GLU A 120 -10.98 3.16 16.16
CA GLU A 120 -11.87 3.86 15.25
C GLU A 120 -13.03 2.96 14.80
N VAL A 121 -12.72 1.72 14.42
CA VAL A 121 -13.71 0.73 13.98
C VAL A 121 -14.74 0.44 15.07
N GLU A 122 -14.29 0.25 16.30
CA GLU A 122 -15.13 -0.04 17.47
C GLU A 122 -16.03 1.16 17.79
N SER A 123 -15.47 2.37 17.74
CA SER A 123 -16.23 3.61 17.96
C SER A 123 -17.33 3.81 16.90
N LYS A 124 -17.05 3.52 15.63
CA LYS A 124 -18.06 3.53 14.55
C LYS A 124 -19.17 2.51 14.79
N LEU A 125 -18.81 1.31 15.26
CA LEU A 125 -19.78 0.25 15.55
C LEU A 125 -20.70 0.62 16.72
N GLN A 126 -20.12 1.18 17.79
CA GLN A 126 -20.87 1.65 18.96
C GLN A 126 -21.82 2.78 18.58
N ALA A 127 -21.32 3.82 17.92
CA ALA A 127 -22.14 4.96 17.48
C ALA A 127 -23.29 4.59 16.53
N LEU A 128 -23.19 3.46 15.81
CA LEU A 128 -24.24 2.98 14.92
C LEU A 128 -25.36 2.22 15.65
N PHE A 129 -25.08 1.66 16.83
CA PHE A 129 -25.97 0.73 17.53
C PHE A 129 -26.32 1.11 18.97
N ASP A 130 -25.75 2.20 19.49
CA ASP A 130 -26.18 2.92 20.69
C ASP A 130 -27.40 3.81 20.39
#